data_AF-A0A0A0CYA4-F1
#
_entry.id   AF-A0A0A0CYA4-F1
#
_cell.length_a   1.000
_cell.length_b   1.000
_cell.length_c   1.000
_cell.angle_alpha   90.00
_cell.angle_beta   90.00
_cell.angle_gamma   90.00
#
_symmetry.space_group_name_H-M   'P 1'
#
loop_
_entity.id
_entity.type
_entity.pdbx_description
1 polymer ?
#
loop_
_entity_poly.entity_id
_entity_poly.type
_entity_poly.pdbx_seq_one_letter_code
_entity_poly.pdbx_strand_id
1 'polypeptide(L)' 'MWLLDEPTLGLDVASVARLEGRIARHRAAGGLVMLATHVPLALDGARGLALQEYAAEELPL' A
#
# COMPACT_ATOMS: atom_id res chain seq x y z
N MET A 1 8.42 -3.56 9.95
CA MET A 1 7.21 -3.66 9.10
C MET A 1 6.59 -2.28 8.98
N TRP A 2 6.15 -1.87 7.79
CA TRP A 2 5.39 -0.63 7.57
C TRP A 2 3.93 -0.97 7.29
N LEU A 3 3.02 -0.22 7.91
CA LEU A 3 1.58 -0.21 7.62
C LEU A 3 1.24 1.22 7.20
N LEU A 4 0.76 1.41 5.99
CA LEU A 4 0.52 2.73 5.42
C LEU A 4 -0.91 2.82 4.89
N ASP A 5 -1.64 3.84 5.31
CA ASP A 5 -2.97 4.14 4.82
C ASP A 5 -2.91 5.39 3.95
N GLU A 6 -3.32 5.26 2.69
CA GLU A 6 -3.26 6.30 1.65
C GLU A 6 -1.94 7.12 1.64
N PRO A 7 -0.76 6.46 1.56
CA PRO A 7 0.53 7.15 1.75
C PRO A 7 0.89 8.15 0.64
N THR A 8 0.12 8.17 -0.44
CA THR A 8 0.29 9.05 -1.60
C THR A 8 -0.58 10.29 -1.51
N LEU A 9 -1.47 10.40 -0.52
CA LEU A 9 -2.39 11.52 -0.40
C LEU A 9 -1.60 12.83 -0.24
N GLY A 10 -1.84 13.79 -1.14
CA GLY A 10 -1.15 15.08 -1.15
C GLY A 10 0.27 15.07 -1.73
N LEU A 11 0.76 13.92 -2.25
CA LEU A 11 2.05 13.85 -2.93
C LEU A 11 1.92 14.19 -4.42
N ASP A 12 2.90 14.93 -4.94
CA ASP A 12 3.09 15.07 -6.38
C ASP A 12 3.77 13.82 -6.98
N VAL A 13 3.84 13.77 -8.31
CA VAL A 13 4.41 12.62 -9.06
C VAL A 13 5.86 12.32 -8.63
N ALA A 14 6.67 13.37 -8.42
CA ALA A 14 8.06 13.20 -8.00
C ALA A 14 8.16 12.60 -6.59
N SER A 15 7.25 12.99 -5.70
CA SER A 15 7.19 12.50 -4.32
C SER A 15 6.66 11.07 -4.25
N VAL A 16 5.71 10.69 -5.11
CA VAL A 16 5.27 9.29 -5.28
C VAL A 16 6.43 8.41 -5.71
N ALA A 17 7.19 8.80 -6.74
CA ALA A 17 8.36 8.04 -7.18
C ALA A 17 9.43 7.86 -6.08
N ARG A 18 9.61 8.89 -5.23
CA ARG A 18 10.50 8.80 -4.07
C ARG A 18 9.96 7.83 -3.02
N LEU A 19 8.65 7.82 -2.77
CA LEU A 19 8.00 6.88 -1.85
C LEU A 19 8.20 5.44 -2.33
N GLU A 20 7.95 5.16 -3.61
CA GLU A 20 8.17 3.84 -4.23
C GLU A 20 9.62 3.37 -4.05
N GLY A 21 10.59 4.23 -4.30
CA GLY A 21 12.01 3.93 -4.07
C GLY A 21 12.34 3.61 -2.61
N ARG A 22 11.71 4.30 -1.65
CA ARG A 22 11.87 4.01 -0.21
C ARG A 22 11.25 2.67 0.17
N ILE A 23 10.09 2.35 -0.37
CA ILE A 23 9.43 1.04 -0.18
C ILE A 23 10.31 -0.09 -0.73
N ALA A 24 10.84 0.07 -1.95
CA ALA A 24 11.73 -0.90 -2.58
C ALA A 24 12.99 -1.14 -1.73
N ARG A 25 13.65 -0.07 -1.26
CA ARG A 25 14.82 -0.17 -0.39
C ARG A 25 14.52 -0.86 0.94
N HIS A 26 13.40 -0.53 1.58
CA HIS A 26 12.98 -1.16 2.83
C HIS A 26 12.74 -2.67 2.65
N ARG A 27 12.10 -3.07 1.55
CA ARG A 27 11.89 -4.48 1.19
C ARG A 27 13.18 -5.23 0.90
N ALA A 28 14.11 -4.60 0.17
CA ALA A 28 15.43 -5.19 -0.11
C ALA A 28 16.25 -5.45 1.15
N ALA A 29 16.03 -4.67 2.22
CA ALA A 29 16.65 -4.87 3.54
C ALA A 29 15.95 -5.94 4.39
N GLY A 30 15.00 -6.71 3.84
CA GLY A 30 14.23 -7.73 4.56
C GLY A 30 12.97 -7.19 5.26
N GLY A 31 12.59 -5.93 5.00
CA GLY A 31 11.40 -5.31 5.56
C GLY A 31 10.10 -5.73 4.87
N LEU A 32 9.01 -5.83 5.64
CA LEU A 32 7.65 -5.99 5.11
C LEU A 32 6.92 -4.65 5.02
N VAL A 33 6.08 -4.49 3.98
CA VAL A 33 5.16 -3.35 3.80
C VAL A 33 3.78 -3.90 3.48
N MET A 34 2.77 -3.39 4.16
CA MET A 34 1.36 -3.50 3.79
C MET A 34 0.82 -2.08 3.67
N LEU A 35 0.07 -1.81 2.60
CA LEU A 35 -0.51 -0.50 2.37
C LEU A 35 -1.89 -0.60 1.75
N ALA A 36 -2.73 0.37 2.08
CA ALA A 36 -4.00 0.63 1.41
C ALA A 36 -3.83 1.86 0.53
N THR A 37 -4.25 1.76 -0.72
CA THR A 37 -4.29 2.91 -1.61
C THR A 37 -5.30 2.74 -2.74
N HIS A 38 -5.86 3.85 -3.21
CA HIS A 38 -6.68 3.90 -4.42
C HIS A 38 -5.89 4.24 -5.70
N VAL A 39 -4.61 4.62 -5.60
CA VAL A 39 -3.78 4.99 -6.76
C VAL A 39 -2.83 3.86 -7.17
N PRO A 40 -2.52 3.69 -8.47
CA PRO A 40 -1.51 2.74 -8.92
C PRO A 40 -0.13 3.09 -8.37
N LEU A 41 0.60 2.09 -7.86
CA LEU A 41 2.00 2.20 -7.44
C LEU A 41 2.84 1.09 -8.06
N ALA A 42 4.06 1.43 -8.45
CA ALA A 42 5.06 0.49 -8.94
C ALA A 42 5.67 -0.33 -7.79
N LEU A 43 4.98 -1.42 -7.41
CA LEU A 43 5.35 -2.29 -6.29
C LEU A 43 5.64 -3.71 -6.76
N ASP A 44 6.81 -3.93 -7.37
CA ASP A 44 7.17 -5.23 -7.94
C ASP A 44 7.04 -6.38 -6.94
N GLY A 45 6.32 -7.43 -7.34
CA GLY A 45 6.06 -8.60 -6.50
C GLY A 45 5.11 -8.36 -5.33
N ALA A 46 4.42 -7.21 -5.26
CA ALA A 46 3.32 -7.04 -4.32
C ALA A 46 2.17 -8.00 -4.64
N ARG A 47 1.43 -8.37 -3.60
CA ARG A 47 0.17 -9.11 -3.71
C ARG A 47 -0.96 -8.12 -3.41
N GLY A 48 -1.95 -8.06 -4.29
CA GLY A 48 -3.18 -7.33 -4.02
C GLY A 48 -4.07 -8.14 -3.09
N LEU A 49 -4.73 -7.45 -2.15
CA LEU A 49 -5.80 -8.00 -1.33
C LEU A 49 -7.05 -7.16 -1.60
N ALA A 50 -8.09 -7.80 -2.12
CA ALA A 50 -9.38 -7.17 -2.36
C ALA A 50 -10.18 -7.11 -1.04
N LEU A 51 -10.20 -5.97 -0.37
CA LEU A 51 -10.89 -5.84 0.93
C LEU A 51 -12.39 -6.13 0.85
N GLN A 52 -13.02 -5.89 -0.29
CA GLN A 52 -14.43 -6.23 -0.53
C GLN A 52 -14.72 -7.74 -0.37
N GLU A 53 -13.73 -8.61 -0.57
CA GLU A 53 -13.88 -10.06 -0.36
C GLU A 53 -13.96 -10.44 1.13
N TYR A 54 -13.62 -9.50 2.01
CA TYR A 54 -13.61 -9.65 3.46
C TYR A 54 -14.55 -8.68 4.15
N ALA A 55 -15.52 -8.11 3.43
CA ALA A 55 -16.55 -7.27 4.01
C ALA A 55 -17.26 -8.06 5.12
N ALA A 56 -17.39 -7.45 6.30
CA ALA A 56 -18.14 -8.06 7.39
C ALA A 56 -19.58 -8.30 6.92
N GLU A 57 -20.14 -9.47 7.24
CA GLU A 57 -21.58 -9.66 7.13
C GLU A 57 -22.26 -8.56 7.96
N GLU A 58 -23.17 -7.81 7.34
CA GLU A 58 -24.02 -6.87 8.06
C GLU A 58 -24.77 -7.68 9.12
N LEU A 59 -24.42 -7.48 10.39
CA LEU A 59 -25.17 -8.05 11.49
C LEU A 59 -26.60 -7.48 11.41
N PRO A 60 -27.64 -8.34 11.35
CA PRO A 60 -29.01 -7.85 11.36
C PRO A 60 -29.23 -7.02 12.63
N LEU A 61 -29.80 -5.83 12.44
CA LEU A 61 -30.19 -4.89 13.51
C LEU A 61 -31.18 -5.54 14.49
#